data_AF-A0A536VFL8-F1
#
_entry.id   AF-A0A536VFL8-F1
#
_cell.length_a   1.000
_cell.length_b   1.000
_cell.length_c   1.000
_cell.angle_alpha   90.00
_cell.angle_beta   90.00
_cell.angle_gamma   90.00
#
_symmetry.space_group_name_H-M   'P 1'
#
loop_
_entity.id
_entity.type
_entity.pdbx_description
1 polymer ?
#
loop_
_entity_poly.entity_id
_entity_poly.type
_entity_poly.pdbx_seq_one_letter_code
_entity_poly.pdbx_strand_id
1 'polypeptide(L)'
;MIGQYYYGTGRRKSAVARVFIKPGKGDFIAGAVRHGLTRALIEYDPALKPLLSKAGLVTRDAREVERKKVGLHKARRRKQYSKR
;
A
#
# COMPACT_ATOMS: atom_id res chain seq x y z
N MET A 1 11.73 18.99 -12.77
CA MET A 1 11.11 17.88 -12.01
C MET A 1 10.96 16.69 -12.96
N ILE A 2 11.99 15.84 -13.05
CA ILE A 2 12.05 14.77 -14.07
C ILE A 2 11.59 13.46 -13.43
N GLY A 3 10.38 13.05 -13.79
CA GLY A 3 9.83 11.73 -13.50
C GLY A 3 8.64 11.50 -14.43
N GLN A 4 8.54 10.33 -15.07
CA GLN A 4 7.39 9.94 -15.88
C GLN A 4 6.19 9.70 -14.95
N TYR A 5 5.35 10.72 -14.78
CA TYR A 5 4.05 10.61 -14.11
C TYR A 5 2.98 10.41 -15.18
N TYR A 6 2.30 9.27 -15.19
CA TYR A 6 1.13 9.09 -16.04
C TYR A 6 -0.08 9.67 -15.32
N TYR A 7 -0.69 10.70 -15.92
CA TYR A 7 -1.84 11.42 -15.38
C TYR A 7 -3.14 10.77 -15.88
N GLY A 8 -3.93 10.22 -14.96
CA GLY A 8 -5.24 9.66 -15.25
C GLY A 8 -6.34 10.42 -14.50
N THR A 9 -7.36 10.88 -15.20
CA THR A 9 -8.59 11.41 -14.59
C THR A 9 -9.73 10.42 -14.81
N GLY A 10 -10.27 9.89 -13.71
CA GLY A 10 -11.45 9.02 -13.74
C GLY A 10 -12.67 9.79 -13.27
N ARG A 11 -13.76 9.77 -14.05
CA ARG A 11 -15.03 10.42 -13.68
C ARG A 11 -16.14 9.38 -13.63
N ARG A 12 -16.87 9.31 -12.50
CA ARG A 12 -18.11 8.52 -12.38
C ARG A 12 -19.22 9.42 -11.86
N LYS A 13 -20.25 9.64 -12.69
CA LYS A 13 -21.36 10.58 -12.41
C LYS A 13 -20.82 11.99 -12.08
N SER A 14 -21.03 12.49 -10.87
CA SER A 14 -20.55 13.80 -10.39
C SER A 14 -19.16 13.76 -9.75
N ALA A 15 -18.60 12.60 -9.44
CA ALA A 15 -17.33 12.48 -8.74
C ALA A 15 -16.15 12.41 -9.72
N VAL A 16 -15.12 13.24 -9.46
CA VAL A 16 -13.87 13.30 -10.24
C VAL A 16 -12.71 12.83 -9.36
N ALA A 17 -12.01 11.78 -9.80
CA ALA A 17 -10.79 11.28 -9.16
C ALA A 17 -9.57 11.58 -10.04
N ARG A 18 -8.52 12.16 -9.44
CA ARG A 18 -7.21 12.36 -10.08
C ARG A 18 -6.24 11.33 -9.57
N VAL A 19 -5.61 10.58 -10.47
CA VAL A 19 -4.68 9.49 -10.15
C VAL A 19 -3.30 9.81 -10.73
N PHE A 20 -2.27 9.75 -9.88
CA PHE A 20 -0.88 9.92 -10.25
C PHE A 20 -0.19 8.55 -10.26
N ILE A 21 0.22 8.06 -11.43
CA ILE A 21 0.88 6.76 -11.57
C ILE A 21 2.38 6.97 -11.81
N LYS A 22 3.21 6.30 -11.01
CA LYS A 22 4.65 6.17 -11.22
C LYS A 22 5.01 4.73 -11.58
N PRO A 23 5.98 4.49 -12.48
CA PRO A 23 6.47 3.13 -12.74
C PRO A 23 7.10 2.53 -11.47
N GLY A 24 6.60 1.37 -11.06
CA GLY A 24 6.99 0.62 -9.86
C GLY A 24 6.24 -0.71 -9.77
N LYS A 25 6.51 -1.55 -8.76
CA LYS A 25 5.94 -2.91 -8.63
C LYS A 25 4.40 -3.00 -8.45
N GLY A 26 3.67 -1.88 -8.40
CA GLY A 26 2.19 -1.85 -8.40
C GLY A 26 1.50 -2.32 -7.11
N ASP A 27 2.10 -3.23 -6.35
CA ASP A 27 1.54 -3.83 -5.13
C ASP A 27 1.11 -2.78 -4.10
N PHE A 28 1.93 -1.74 -3.91
CA PHE A 28 1.66 -0.66 -2.96
C PHE A 28 0.51 0.25 -3.41
N ILE A 29 0.28 0.40 -4.72
CA ILE A 29 -0.78 1.27 -5.26
C ILE A 29 -2.14 0.62 -5.03
N ALA A 30 -2.27 -0.68 -5.31
CA ALA A 30 -3.52 -1.41 -5.11
C ALA A 30 -3.95 -1.43 -3.62
N GLY A 31 -3.01 -1.70 -2.71
CA GLY A 31 -3.28 -1.67 -1.27
C GLY A 31 -3.67 -0.29 -0.74
N ALA A 32 -3.00 0.77 -1.22
CA ALA A 32 -3.31 2.15 -0.84
C ALA A 32 -4.69 2.61 -1.36
N VAL A 33 -5.04 2.27 -2.61
CA VAL A 33 -6.35 2.60 -3.20
C VAL A 33 -7.46 1.87 -2.46
N ARG A 34 -7.29 0.56 -2.17
CA ARG A 34 -8.24 -0.22 -1.38
C ARG A 34 -8.48 0.41 -0.01
N HIS A 35 -7.42 0.74 0.72
CA HIS A 35 -7.52 1.37 2.04
C HIS A 35 -8.16 2.76 2.00
N GLY A 36 -7.88 3.54 0.96
CA GLY A 36 -8.48 4.85 0.72
C GLY A 36 -10.00 4.77 0.47
N LEU A 37 -10.44 3.81 -0.35
CA LEU A 37 -11.86 3.55 -0.59
C LEU A 37 -12.58 3.12 0.69
N THR A 38 -11.98 2.24 1.50
CA THR A 38 -12.57 1.84 2.79
C THR A 38 -12.78 3.05 3.70
N ARG A 39 -11.82 3.98 3.77
CA ARG A 39 -11.95 5.20 4.57
C ARG A 39 -13.07 6.11 4.07
N ALA A 40 -13.14 6.32 2.75
CA ALA A 40 -14.20 7.12 2.14
C ALA A 40 -15.61 6.52 2.36
N LEU A 41 -15.74 5.19 2.32
CA LEU A 41 -17.02 4.51 2.60
C LEU A 41 -17.45 4.67 4.06
N ILE A 42 -16.51 4.62 5.01
CA ILE A 42 -16.78 4.84 6.44
C ILE A 42 -17.22 6.28 6.71
N GLU A 43 -16.64 7.25 6.00
CA GLU A 43 -17.01 8.67 6.11
C GLU A 43 -18.40 8.94 5.51
N TYR A 44 -18.74 8.27 4.40
CA TYR A 44 -20.05 8.38 3.76
C TYR A 44 -21.17 7.75 4.60
N ASP A 45 -20.95 6.54 5.11
CA ASP A 45 -21.90 5.82 5.95
C ASP A 45 -21.19 5.06 7.09
N PRO A 46 -21.28 5.56 8.34
CA PRO A 46 -20.70 4.91 9.51
C PRO A 46 -21.24 3.49 9.78
N ALA A 47 -22.44 3.14 9.29
CA ALA A 47 -23.04 1.83 9.51
C ALA A 47 -22.31 0.70 8.76
N LEU A 48 -21.51 1.03 7.74
CA LEU A 48 -20.72 0.06 6.97
C LEU A 48 -19.45 -0.42 7.70
N LYS A 49 -19.03 0.30 8.75
CA LYS A 49 -17.82 -0.01 9.51
C LYS A 49 -17.73 -1.45 10.05
N PRO A 50 -18.76 -2.03 10.72
CA PRO A 50 -18.70 -3.41 11.20
C PRO A 50 -18.52 -4.43 10.07
N LEU A 51 -19.17 -4.23 8.92
CA LEU A 51 -19.04 -5.11 7.75
C LEU A 51 -17.63 -5.03 7.14
N LEU A 52 -17.11 -3.82 6.95
CA LEU A 52 -15.78 -3.58 6.39
C LEU A 52 -14.65 -4.07 7.32
N SER A 53 -14.87 -3.95 8.64
CA SER A 53 -13.95 -4.47 9.66
C SER A 53 -13.90 -5.99 9.65
N LYS A 54 -15.07 -6.65 9.57
CA LYS A 54 -15.17 -8.11 9.44
C LYS A 54 -14.50 -8.62 8.16
N ALA A 55 -14.56 -7.85 7.08
CA ALA A 55 -13.88 -8.14 5.82
C ALA A 55 -12.35 -7.84 5.84
N GLY A 56 -11.80 -7.28 6.92
CA GLY A 56 -10.37 -6.96 7.03
C GLY A 56 -9.90 -5.83 6.12
N LEU A 57 -10.80 -4.92 5.74
CA LEU A 57 -10.50 -3.82 4.82
C LEU A 57 -10.07 -2.52 5.52
N VAL A 58 -10.31 -2.44 6.83
CA VAL A 58 -10.11 -1.24 7.66
C VAL A 58 -8.66 -1.07 8.13
N THR A 59 -7.95 -2.19 8.33
CA THR A 59 -6.58 -2.18 8.85
C THR A 59 -5.60 -1.96 7.71
N ARG A 60 -4.68 -1.00 7.89
CA ARG A 60 -3.57 -0.79 6.95
C ARG A 60 -2.56 -1.95 7.07
N ASP A 61 -2.00 -2.41 5.96
CA ASP A 61 -0.83 -3.29 6.01
C ASP A 61 0.38 -2.53 6.59
N ALA A 62 0.90 -3.02 7.70
CA ALA A 62 2.04 -2.46 8.41
C ALA A 62 3.38 -3.02 7.90
N ARG A 63 3.36 -3.99 6.97
CA ARG A 63 4.58 -4.61 6.46
C ARG A 63 5.41 -3.59 5.69
N GLU A 64 6.64 -3.44 6.14
CA GLU A 64 7.65 -2.62 5.49
C GLU A 64 8.93 -3.44 5.33
N VAL A 65 9.75 -3.07 4.34
CA VAL A 65 10.99 -3.79 4.06
C VAL A 65 11.95 -3.60 5.23
N GLU A 66 12.26 -4.70 5.92
CA GLU A 66 13.25 -4.69 7.00
C GLU A 66 14.63 -4.25 6.47
N ARG A 67 15.27 -3.32 7.17
CA ARG A 67 16.62 -2.86 6.82
C ARG A 67 17.65 -3.98 6.96
N LYS A 68 18.73 -3.89 6.18
CA LYS A 68 19.91 -4.73 6.34
C LYS A 68 20.63 -4.42 7.66
N LYS A 69 20.95 -5.44 8.45
CA LYS A 69 21.79 -5.30 9.66
C LYS A 69 23.27 -5.51 9.30
N VAL A 70 24.17 -4.84 10.02
CA VAL A 70 25.62 -4.95 9.82
C VAL A 70 26.06 -6.41 10.05
N GLY A 71 27.00 -6.92 9.24
CA GLY A 71 27.48 -8.30 9.30
C GLY A 71 26.60 -9.34 8.58
N LEU A 72 25.40 -8.98 8.13
CA LEU A 72 24.51 -9.86 7.35
C LEU A 72 24.56 -9.55 5.85
N HIS A 73 24.25 -10.54 5.00
CA HIS A 73 24.11 -10.34 3.55
C HIS A 73 22.79 -9.65 3.17
N LYS A 74 21.71 -9.88 3.93
CA LYS A 74 20.38 -9.25 3.80
C LYS A 74 19.84 -8.89 5.21
N ALA A 75 18.57 -8.50 5.33
CA ALA A 75 17.94 -8.21 6.63
C ALA A 75 18.15 -9.32 7.68
N ARG A 76 18.04 -10.60 7.28
CA ARG A 76 18.17 -11.76 8.19
C ARG A 76 19.23 -12.81 7.77
N ARG A 77 19.71 -12.78 6.52
CA ARG A 77 20.64 -13.80 5.96
C ARG A 77 22.05 -13.62 6.53
N ARG A 78 22.52 -14.58 7.32
CA ARG A 78 23.89 -14.65 7.87
C ARG A 78 24.89 -15.13 6.82
N LYS A 79 26.17 -14.80 7.04
CA LYS A 79 27.30 -15.43 6.35
C LYS A 79 27.41 -16.89 6.80
N GLN A 80 27.82 -17.77 5.90
CA GLN A 80 28.19 -19.13 6.26
C GLN A 80 29.44 -19.09 7.14
N TYR A 81 29.45 -19.85 8.22
CA TYR A 81 30.61 -19.99 9.11
C TYR A 81 30.82 -21.48 9.42
N SER A 82 32.08 -21.91 9.49
CA SER A 82 32.47 -23.24 9.90
C SER A 82 32.84 -23.23 11.37
N LYS A 83 32.11 -23.99 12.21
CA LYS A 83 32.48 -24.20 13.61
C LYS A 83 33.65 -25.19 13.62
N ARG A 84 34.85 -24.67 13.83
CA ARG A 84 36.03 -25.49 14.09
C ARG A 84 36.26 -25.52 15.59
#